data_AF-A0A9J6QPZ7-F1
#
_entry.id   AF-A0A9J6QPZ7-F1
#
_cell.length_a   1.000
_cell.length_b   1.000
_cell.length_c   1.000
_cell.angle_alpha   90.00
_cell.angle_beta   90.00
_cell.angle_gamma   90.00
#
_symmetry.space_group_name_H-M   'P 1'
#
loop_
_entity.id
_entity.type
_entity.pdbx_description
1 polymer ?
#
loop_
_entity_poly.entity_id
_entity_poly.type
_entity_poly.pdbx_seq_one_letter_code
_entity_poly.pdbx_strand_id
1 'polypeptide(L)'
;MFKKLIISVVLSSFVAAPAFAISANYRAQLERSGCTQVSEADGTCNIHKTKAENQKAAKASTKGAQSELESFLRDSVRGQKTDAAYNALEGYGFQNTQPLIWVKGKQKVTLKVNGADVVTSATSSH
;
A
#
# COMPACT_ATOMS: atom_id res chain seq x y z
N MET A 1 -51.37 -16.38 19.59
CA MET A 1 -51.99 -15.31 20.42
C MET A 1 -50.82 -14.42 20.87
N PHE A 2 -50.67 -13.12 20.64
CA PHE A 2 -51.55 -11.99 20.31
C PHE A 2 -50.85 -11.05 19.31
N LYS A 3 -51.67 -10.47 18.42
CA LYS A 3 -51.39 -9.33 17.53
C LYS A 3 -50.89 -8.09 18.31
N LYS A 4 -49.91 -7.36 17.77
CA LYS A 4 -49.89 -5.88 17.76
C LYS A 4 -49.29 -5.35 16.45
N LEU A 5 -50.18 -4.82 15.62
CA LEU A 5 -49.97 -3.91 14.48
C LEU A 5 -49.70 -2.50 15.02
N ILE A 6 -48.68 -1.78 14.52
CA ILE A 6 -48.62 -0.31 14.24
C ILE A 6 -47.42 -0.13 13.27
N ILE A 7 -47.57 0.04 11.95
CA ILE A 7 -47.94 1.22 11.14
C ILE A 7 -47.00 2.45 11.29
N SER A 8 -46.26 2.71 10.20
CA SER A 8 -45.83 4.01 9.67
C SER A 8 -44.83 4.87 10.45
N VAL A 9 -43.59 4.91 9.94
CA VAL A 9 -42.97 6.18 9.48
C VAL A 9 -42.26 5.91 8.15
N VAL A 10 -42.88 6.40 7.07
CA VAL A 10 -42.20 6.72 5.81
C VAL A 10 -41.50 8.07 5.99
N LEU A 11 -40.43 8.29 5.21
CA LEU A 11 -39.70 9.56 4.98
C LEU A 11 -38.51 9.76 5.94
N SER A 12 -37.29 9.47 5.50
CA SER A 12 -36.59 10.41 4.63
C SER A 12 -35.61 9.72 3.69
N SER A 13 -35.86 9.82 2.39
CA SER A 13 -34.87 9.58 1.36
C SER A 13 -33.84 10.70 1.41
N PHE A 14 -32.77 10.55 2.21
CA PHE A 14 -31.54 11.30 1.93
C PHE A 14 -30.91 10.66 0.70
N VAL A 15 -31.30 11.14 -0.47
CA VAL A 15 -30.47 10.97 -1.67
C VAL A 15 -29.21 11.78 -1.38
N ALA A 16 -28.16 11.10 -0.92
CA ALA A 16 -26.81 11.63 -0.94
C ALA A 16 -26.38 11.75 -2.40
N ALA A 17 -26.87 12.77 -3.10
CA ALA A 17 -26.20 13.22 -4.30
C ALA A 17 -24.82 13.74 -3.84
N PRO A 18 -23.70 13.23 -4.36
CA PRO A 18 -22.42 13.89 -4.16
C PRO A 18 -22.48 15.23 -4.91
N ALA A 19 -23.07 16.25 -4.29
CA ALA A 19 -22.97 17.64 -4.72
C ALA A 19 -21.61 18.19 -4.28
N PHE A 20 -20.52 17.49 -4.63
CA PHE A 20 -19.22 18.14 -4.71
C PHE A 20 -19.28 19.00 -5.96
N ALA A 21 -19.72 20.24 -5.80
CA ALA A 21 -19.63 21.28 -6.81
C ALA A 21 -18.15 21.61 -7.05
N ILE A 22 -17.44 20.68 -7.68
CA ILE A 22 -16.08 20.89 -8.11
C ILE A 22 -16.15 21.90 -9.26
N SER A 23 -15.37 22.97 -9.14
CA SER A 23 -15.24 23.94 -10.23
C SER A 23 -14.75 23.24 -11.51
N ALA A 24 -15.27 23.66 -12.67
CA ALA A 24 -14.82 23.14 -13.97
C ALA A 24 -13.30 23.25 -14.13
N ASN A 25 -12.72 24.33 -13.57
CA ASN A 25 -11.27 24.54 -13.53
C ASN A 25 -10.54 23.51 -12.69
N TYR A 26 -11.06 23.11 -11.52
CA TYR A 26 -10.43 22.08 -10.70
C TYR A 26 -10.51 20.70 -11.37
N ARG A 27 -11.63 20.38 -12.04
CA ARG A 27 -11.73 19.16 -12.88
C ARG A 27 -10.68 19.12 -13.98
N ALA A 28 -10.56 20.20 -14.75
CA ALA A 28 -9.57 20.31 -15.82
C ALA A 28 -8.14 20.16 -15.28
N GLN A 29 -7.87 20.69 -14.08
CA GLN A 29 -6.57 20.55 -13.43
C GLN A 29 -6.28 19.11 -12.98
N LEU A 30 -7.25 18.40 -12.41
CA LEU A 30 -7.13 16.98 -12.06
C LEU A 30 -6.84 16.13 -13.31
N GLU A 31 -7.59 16.36 -14.40
CA GLU A 31 -7.41 15.64 -15.67
C GLU A 31 -6.02 15.90 -16.29
N ARG A 32 -5.57 17.16 -16.33
CA ARG A 32 -4.24 17.55 -16.84
C ARG A 32 -3.10 16.95 -16.02
N SER A 33 -3.23 16.99 -14.69
CA SER A 33 -2.22 16.47 -13.76
C SER A 33 -2.26 14.94 -13.64
N GLY A 34 -3.33 14.29 -14.12
CA GLY A 34 -3.58 12.87 -13.95
C GLY A 34 -3.91 12.47 -12.51
N CYS A 35 -4.24 13.44 -11.65
CA CYS A 35 -4.61 13.20 -10.26
C CYS A 35 -6.10 12.90 -10.11
N THR A 36 -6.44 12.16 -9.07
CA THR A 36 -7.79 12.09 -8.52
C THR A 36 -7.90 13.03 -7.32
N GLN A 37 -9.12 13.38 -6.91
CA GLN A 37 -9.34 14.13 -5.66
C GLN A 37 -8.70 13.45 -4.45
N VAL A 38 -8.77 12.12 -4.39
CA VAL A 38 -8.20 11.34 -3.28
C VAL A 38 -6.68 11.43 -3.27
N SER A 39 -6.04 11.20 -4.41
CA SER A 39 -4.58 11.26 -4.53
C SER A 39 -4.00 12.67 -4.37
N GLU A 40 -4.82 13.70 -4.60
CA GLU A 40 -4.42 15.09 -4.34
C GLU A 40 -4.54 15.40 -2.85
N ALA A 41 -5.67 15.03 -2.23
CA ALA A 41 -5.91 15.23 -0.81
C ALA A 41 -4.94 14.44 0.09
N ASP A 42 -4.52 13.23 -0.32
CA ASP A 42 -3.52 12.44 0.41
C ASP A 42 -2.06 12.84 0.10
N GLY A 43 -1.86 13.83 -0.80
CA GLY A 43 -0.55 14.37 -1.18
C GLY A 43 0.28 13.47 -2.10
N THR A 44 -0.23 12.32 -2.54
CA THR A 44 0.51 11.41 -3.44
C THR A 44 0.60 11.91 -4.88
N CYS A 45 -0.23 12.88 -5.26
CA CYS A 45 -0.29 13.49 -6.58
C CYS A 45 -0.46 15.01 -6.48
N ASN A 46 0.38 15.77 -7.20
CA ASN A 46 0.33 17.24 -7.14
C ASN A 46 -0.40 17.79 -8.37
N ILE A 47 -1.51 18.50 -8.15
CA ILE A 47 -2.37 19.04 -9.22
C ILE A 47 -1.72 20.15 -10.07
N HIS A 48 -0.69 20.80 -9.53
CA HIS A 48 0.08 21.82 -10.23
C HIS A 48 1.20 21.23 -11.10
N LYS A 49 1.44 19.91 -11.03
CA LYS A 49 2.41 19.20 -11.88
C LYS A 49 1.75 18.57 -13.09
N THR A 50 2.54 18.26 -14.10
CA THR A 50 2.10 17.46 -15.24
C THR A 50 1.93 15.99 -14.84
N LYS A 51 1.11 15.26 -15.61
CA LYS A 51 0.96 13.81 -15.46
C LYS A 51 2.29 13.05 -15.48
N ALA A 52 3.21 13.45 -16.37
CA ALA A 52 4.53 12.81 -16.48
C ALA A 52 5.39 13.04 -15.22
N GLU A 53 5.36 14.24 -14.65
CA GLU A 53 6.09 14.55 -13.42
C GLU A 53 5.52 13.80 -12.21
N ASN A 54 4.19 13.73 -12.08
CA ASN A 54 3.55 12.96 -11.01
C ASN A 54 3.88 11.46 -11.13
N GLN A 55 3.87 10.90 -12.35
CA GLN A 55 4.31 9.53 -12.59
C GLN A 55 5.79 9.32 -12.23
N LYS A 56 6.66 10.27 -12.58
CA LYS A 56 8.09 10.21 -12.23
C LYS A 56 8.29 10.25 -10.72
N ALA A 57 7.55 11.11 -10.01
CA ALA A 57 7.58 11.18 -8.55
C ALA A 57 7.14 9.86 -7.91
N ALA A 58 6.00 9.29 -8.34
CA ALA A 58 5.54 7.99 -7.85
C ALA A 58 6.57 6.87 -8.08
N LYS A 59 7.23 6.86 -9.25
CA LYS A 59 8.33 5.93 -9.55
C LYS A 59 9.54 6.15 -8.64
N ALA A 60 9.91 7.40 -8.37
CA ALA A 60 11.02 7.71 -7.48
C ALA A 60 10.72 7.25 -6.04
N SER A 61 9.51 7.49 -5.53
CA SER A 61 9.08 7.00 -4.22
C SER A 61 9.12 5.47 -4.14
N THR A 62 8.66 4.79 -5.19
CA THR A 62 8.73 3.31 -5.27
C THR A 62 10.17 2.81 -5.23
N LYS A 63 11.09 3.44 -5.99
CA LYS A 63 12.51 3.10 -5.96
C LYS A 63 13.13 3.35 -4.59
N GLY A 64 12.75 4.43 -3.90
CA GLY A 64 13.18 4.71 -2.54
C GLY A 64 12.78 3.60 -1.57
N ALA A 65 11.50 3.21 -1.58
CA ALA A 65 11.00 2.10 -0.76
C ALA A 65 11.68 0.76 -1.08
N GLN A 66 11.96 0.49 -2.37
CA GLN A 66 12.69 -0.71 -2.77
C GLN A 66 14.14 -0.69 -2.27
N SER A 67 14.82 0.46 -2.35
CA SER A 67 16.19 0.61 -1.84
C SER A 67 16.25 0.44 -0.33
N GLU A 68 15.26 0.95 0.41
CA GLU A 68 15.16 0.79 1.85
C GLU A 68 14.98 -0.68 2.23
N LEU A 69 14.06 -1.39 1.56
CA LEU A 69 13.87 -2.82 1.76
C LEU A 69 15.17 -3.59 1.48
N GLU A 70 15.86 -3.33 0.37
CA GLU A 70 17.11 -4.02 0.06
C GLU A 70 18.22 -3.73 1.08
N SER A 71 18.27 -2.53 1.65
CA SER A 71 19.18 -2.21 2.75
C SER A 71 18.86 -3.06 3.97
N PHE A 72 17.59 -3.07 4.39
CA PHE A 72 17.13 -3.89 5.51
C PHE A 72 17.45 -5.38 5.31
N LEU A 73 17.18 -5.93 4.12
CA LEU A 73 17.50 -7.33 3.80
C LEU A 73 19.00 -7.61 3.85
N ARG A 74 19.85 -6.63 3.51
CA ARG A 74 21.31 -6.77 3.61
C ARG A 74 21.77 -6.78 5.06
N ASP A 75 21.27 -5.82 5.83
CA ASP A 75 21.86 -5.46 7.12
C ASP A 75 21.27 -6.32 8.25
N SER A 76 20.02 -6.79 8.11
CA SER A 76 19.27 -7.47 9.18
C SER A 76 18.79 -8.88 8.84
N VAL A 77 18.93 -9.34 7.59
CA VAL A 77 18.42 -10.66 7.16
C VAL A 77 19.53 -11.55 6.60
N ARG A 78 20.29 -11.08 5.60
CA ARG A 78 21.39 -11.86 5.00
C ARG A 78 22.52 -12.08 6.01
N GLY A 79 23.03 -13.31 6.08
CA GLY A 79 24.09 -13.72 7.01
C GLY A 79 23.62 -14.00 8.44
N GLN A 80 22.35 -13.75 8.75
CA GLN A 80 21.78 -14.03 10.08
C GLN A 80 21.31 -15.47 10.20
N LYS A 81 21.23 -15.96 11.45
CA LYS A 81 20.49 -17.19 11.76
C LYS A 81 19.01 -17.03 11.41
N THR A 82 18.36 -18.13 11.04
CA THR A 82 16.96 -18.09 10.55
C THR A 82 15.99 -17.50 11.55
N ASP A 83 16.16 -17.75 12.84
CA ASP A 83 15.35 -17.17 13.92
C ASP A 83 15.46 -15.64 13.96
N ALA A 84 16.68 -15.10 13.96
CA ALA A 84 16.92 -13.66 13.94
C ALA A 84 16.40 -13.01 12.65
N ALA A 85 16.62 -13.65 11.50
CA ALA A 85 16.11 -13.19 10.21
C ALA A 85 14.58 -13.16 10.17
N TYR A 86 13.91 -14.16 10.75
CA TYR A 86 12.46 -14.25 10.79
C TYR A 86 11.88 -13.16 11.68
N ASN A 87 12.43 -12.97 12.88
CA ASN A 87 12.03 -11.90 13.79
C ASN A 87 12.21 -10.52 13.14
N ALA A 88 13.30 -10.30 12.41
CA ALA A 88 13.53 -9.06 11.68
C ALA A 88 12.45 -8.85 10.60
N LEU A 89 12.13 -9.87 9.81
CA LEU A 89 11.10 -9.80 8.76
C LEU A 89 9.71 -9.53 9.34
N GLU A 90 9.34 -10.19 10.44
CA GLU A 90 8.10 -9.96 11.17
C GLU A 90 8.03 -8.53 11.72
N GLY A 91 9.12 -8.05 12.33
CA GLY A 91 9.23 -6.67 12.82
C GLY A 91 9.15 -5.63 11.70
N TYR A 92 9.63 -5.95 10.50
CA TYR A 92 9.47 -5.13 9.30
C TYR A 92 8.05 -5.23 8.70
N GLY A 93 7.21 -6.14 9.20
CA GLY A 93 5.81 -6.32 8.81
C GLY A 93 5.58 -7.32 7.69
N PHE A 94 6.55 -8.19 7.40
CA PHE A 94 6.33 -9.33 6.50
C PHE A 94 5.65 -10.49 7.24
N GLN A 95 4.83 -11.23 6.51
CA GLN A 95 4.15 -12.42 6.99
C GLN A 95 4.77 -13.66 6.33
N ASN A 96 5.05 -14.68 7.14
CA ASN A 96 5.51 -15.96 6.65
C ASN A 96 4.30 -16.73 6.07
N THR A 97 4.23 -16.81 4.75
CA THR A 97 3.09 -17.46 4.07
C THR A 97 3.39 -18.91 3.70
N GLN A 98 4.66 -19.20 3.46
CA GLN A 98 5.20 -20.53 3.14
C GLN A 98 6.65 -20.57 3.62
N PRO A 99 7.24 -21.76 3.85
CA PRO A 99 8.64 -21.86 4.25
C PRO A 99 9.55 -21.02 3.36
N LEU A 100 10.34 -20.14 4.00
CA LEU A 100 11.27 -19.21 3.34
C LEU A 100 10.63 -18.13 2.46
N ILE A 101 9.30 -17.99 2.43
CA ILE A 101 8.57 -17.04 1.59
C ILE A 101 7.76 -16.09 2.47
N TRP A 102 8.12 -14.82 2.35
CA TRP A 102 7.63 -13.73 3.18
C TRP A 102 6.91 -12.70 2.33
N VAL A 103 5.72 -12.26 2.75
CA VAL A 103 4.88 -11.34 1.97
C VAL A 103 4.45 -10.13 2.80
N LYS A 104 4.52 -8.93 2.19
CA LYS A 104 4.02 -7.65 2.70
C LYS A 104 3.35 -6.88 1.58
N GLY A 105 2.03 -6.85 1.55
CA GLY A 105 1.28 -6.27 0.42
C GLY A 105 1.64 -6.97 -0.90
N LYS A 106 2.21 -6.24 -1.86
CA LYS A 106 2.71 -6.80 -3.14
C LYS A 106 4.17 -7.28 -3.08
N GLN A 107 4.89 -6.95 -2.01
CA GLN A 107 6.30 -7.34 -1.87
C GLN A 107 6.41 -8.78 -1.40
N LYS A 108 7.25 -9.56 -2.06
CA LYS A 108 7.57 -10.94 -1.71
C LYS A 108 9.08 -11.09 -1.55
N VAL A 109 9.51 -11.60 -0.40
CA VAL A 109 10.90 -11.92 -0.10
C VAL A 109 11.06 -13.43 -0.03
N THR A 110 12.00 -13.96 -0.80
CA THR A 110 12.38 -15.38 -0.77
C THR A 110 13.76 -15.52 -0.15
N LEU A 111 13.86 -16.40 0.85
CA LEU A 111 15.11 -16.70 1.53
C LEU A 111 15.75 -17.98 0.97
N LYS A 112 17.07 -18.05 1.03
CA LYS A 112 17.83 -19.30 0.94
C LYS A 112 18.64 -19.47 2.20
N VAL A 113 18.70 -20.69 2.70
CA VAL A 113 19.34 -21.05 3.97
C VAL A 113 20.33 -22.18 3.69
N ASN A 114 21.47 -22.19 4.40
CA ASN A 114 22.44 -23.28 4.32
C ASN A 114 22.20 -24.34 5.41
N GLY A 115 23.00 -25.42 5.42
CA GLY A 115 22.88 -26.48 6.43
C GLY A 115 23.24 -26.09 7.87
N ALA A 116 23.59 -24.83 8.12
CA ALA A 116 23.84 -24.28 9.46
C ALA A 116 22.73 -23.30 9.88
N ASP A 117 21.58 -23.31 9.20
CA ASP A 117 20.44 -22.43 9.44
C ASP A 117 20.79 -20.93 9.36
N VAL A 118 21.70 -20.59 8.43
CA VAL A 118 22.07 -19.20 8.13
C VAL A 118 21.49 -18.81 6.78
N VAL A 119 20.85 -17.63 6.73
CA VAL A 119 20.31 -17.06 5.50
C VAL A 119 21.45 -16.62 4.58
N THR A 120 21.63 -17.32 3.45
CA THR A 120 22.66 -17.01 2.46
C THR A 120 22.20 -16.00 1.43
N SER A 121 20.89 -15.90 1.18
CA SER A 121 20.31 -14.88 0.31
C SER A 121 18.90 -14.50 0.74
N ALA A 122 18.54 -13.24 0.54
CA ALA A 122 17.19 -12.74 0.63
C ALA A 122 16.92 -11.90 -0.62
N THR A 123 15.93 -12.27 -1.41
CA THR A 123 15.62 -11.62 -2.70
C THR A 123 14.20 -11.07 -2.67
N SER A 124 14.06 -9.76 -2.91
CA SER A 124 12.75 -9.12 -3.04
C SER A 124 12.20 -9.19 -4.47
N SER A 125 10.87 -9.29 -4.59
CA SER A 125 10.10 -9.28 -5.84
C SER A 125 8.75 -8.58 -5.62
N HIS A 126 8.16 -8.08 -6.70
CA HIS A 126 6.90 -7.31 -6.72
C HIS A 126 5.86 -7.99 -7.62
#